data_AF-A0A0R0C3W5-F1
#
_entry.id   AF-A0A0R0C3W5-F1
#
_cell.length_a   1.000
_cell.length_b   1.000
_cell.length_c   1.000
_cell.angle_alpha   90.00
_cell.angle_beta   90.00
_cell.angle_gamma   90.00
#
_symmetry.space_group_name_H-M   'P 1'
#
loop_
_entity.id
_entity.type
_entity.pdbx_description
1 polymer ?
#
loop_
_entity_poly.entity_id
_entity_poly.type
_entity_poly.pdbx_seq_one_letter_code
_entity_poly.pdbx_strand_id
1 'polypeptide(L)'
;MAGLTPKQEAFCQRYLESGNASEAYRQCYSAAKAKPETINRSAKELLDNPKIAARLVELRGVALAAHGVTIAGLVAELEEARQVAKKKEQGAAMVQATMGKAKLAGLDDGDKGEDNVPPPAAVTVTIVSGRKRADA
;
A
#
# COMPACT_ATOMS: atom_id res chain seq x y z
N MET A 1 0.27 -19.29 21.97
CA MET A 1 0.57 -17.84 21.89
C MET A 1 2.07 -17.61 22.13
N ALA A 2 2.94 -18.16 21.28
CA ALA A 2 4.38 -18.07 21.50
C ALA A 2 5.13 -18.20 20.18
N GLY A 3 6.00 -17.23 19.86
CA GLY A 3 6.96 -17.42 18.77
C GLY A 3 7.61 -16.16 18.20
N LEU A 4 7.15 -14.95 18.52
CA LEU A 4 7.82 -13.71 18.10
C LEU A 4 8.74 -13.19 19.20
N THR A 5 9.94 -12.79 18.81
CA THR A 5 10.86 -12.07 19.69
C THR A 5 10.35 -10.65 19.94
N PRO A 6 10.71 -10.00 21.06
CA PRO A 6 10.30 -8.61 21.33
C PRO A 6 10.69 -7.64 20.21
N LYS A 7 11.79 -7.88 19.49
CA LYS A 7 12.22 -7.07 18.34
C LYS A 7 11.32 -7.24 17.12
N GLN A 8 10.83 -8.46 16.88
CA GLN A 8 9.89 -8.72 15.79
C GLN A 8 8.52 -8.13 16.10
N GLU A 9 8.06 -8.20 17.35
CA GLU A 9 6.83 -7.56 17.77
C GLU A 9 6.90 -6.03 17.62
N ALA A 10 8.02 -5.42 18.05
CA ALA A 10 8.27 -4.00 17.85
C ALA A 10 8.31 -3.63 16.36
N PHE A 11 8.90 -4.48 15.51
CA PHE A 11 8.92 -4.28 14.06
C PHE A 11 7.51 -4.26 13.48
N CYS A 12 6.64 -5.19 13.88
CA CYS A 12 5.25 -5.22 13.45
C CYS A 12 4.51 -3.91 13.80
N GLN A 13 4.69 -3.42 15.03
CA GLN A 13 4.07 -2.16 15.49
C GLN A 13 4.57 -0.95 14.68
N ARG A 14 5.89 -0.80 14.55
CA ARG A 14 6.48 0.31 13.76
C ARG A 14 6.12 0.25 12.28
N TYR A 15 5.99 -0.95 11.72
CA TYR A 15 5.56 -1.11 10.33
C TYR A 15 4.11 -0.69 10.13
N LEU A 16 3.21 -0.95 11.08
CA LEU A 16 1.82 -0.47 11.01
C LEU A 16 1.71 1.05 11.16
N GLU A 17 2.57 1.68 11.97
CA GLU A 17 2.60 3.14 12.14
C GLU A 17 3.18 3.86 10.91
N SER A 18 4.30 3.37 10.37
CA SER A 18 5.05 4.06 9.31
C SER A 18 4.71 3.63 7.89
N GLY A 19 4.16 2.43 7.70
CA GLY A 19 3.98 1.81 6.39
C GLY A 19 5.29 1.46 5.66
N ASN A 20 6.46 1.75 6.26
CA ASN A 20 7.77 1.57 5.64
C ASN A 20 8.58 0.49 6.37
N ALA A 21 8.80 -0.63 5.67
CA ALA A 21 9.53 -1.78 6.23
C ALA A 21 10.99 -1.45 6.56
N SER A 22 11.66 -0.66 5.73
CA SER A 22 13.06 -0.30 5.92
C SER A 22 13.23 0.65 7.12
N GLU A 23 12.27 1.56 7.32
CA GLU A 23 12.26 2.46 8.47
C GLU A 23 11.97 1.70 9.77
N ALA A 24 10.92 0.86 9.77
CA ALA A 24 10.60 0.00 10.91
C ALA A 24 11.80 -0.89 11.31
N TYR A 25 12.52 -1.44 10.33
CA TYR A 25 13.72 -2.24 10.59
C TYR A 25 14.82 -1.43 11.28
N ARG A 26 15.10 -0.20 10.82
CA ARG A 26 16.14 0.67 11.43
C ARG A 26 15.82 1.05 12.87
N GLN A 27 14.54 1.21 13.19
CA GLN A 27 14.10 1.58 14.54
C GLN A 27 14.17 0.38 15.50
N CYS A 28 13.87 -0.83 15.02
CA CYS A 28 13.82 -2.03 15.87
C CYS A 28 15.14 -2.80 15.93
N TYR A 29 15.95 -2.72 14.88
CA TYR A 29 17.26 -3.34 14.78
C TYR A 29 18.30 -2.23 14.65
N SER A 30 19.34 -2.27 15.49
CA SER A 30 20.44 -1.30 15.50
C SER A 30 21.28 -1.37 14.21
N ALA A 31 20.69 -0.94 13.09
CA ALA A 31 21.20 -1.06 11.74
C ALA A 31 21.87 0.23 11.24
N ALA A 32 22.29 1.12 12.16
CA ALA A 32 22.85 2.43 11.84
C ALA A 32 24.11 2.37 10.94
N LYS A 33 24.82 1.24 10.93
CA LYS A 33 26.01 1.01 10.09
C LYS A 33 25.74 0.14 8.85
N ALA A 34 24.51 -0.35 8.67
CA ALA A 34 24.16 -1.20 7.54
C ALA A 34 23.82 -0.35 6.31
N LYS A 35 24.18 -0.86 5.13
CA LYS A 35 23.82 -0.22 3.87
C LYS A 35 22.28 -0.23 3.67
N PRO A 36 21.70 0.78 3.01
CA PRO A 36 20.26 0.83 2.72
C PRO A 36 19.74 -0.43 2.00
N GLU A 37 20.52 -0.98 1.08
CA GLU A 37 20.18 -2.21 0.33
C GLU A 37 20.02 -3.42 1.26
N THR A 38 20.96 -3.59 2.20
CA THR A 38 20.92 -4.68 3.18
C THR A 38 19.70 -4.54 4.09
N ILE A 39 19.40 -3.32 4.53
CA ILE A 39 18.22 -3.04 5.36
C ILE A 39 16.93 -3.39 4.62
N ASN A 40 16.81 -2.99 3.36
CA ASN A 40 15.62 -3.28 2.55
C ASN A 40 15.43 -4.79 2.39
N ARG A 41 16.48 -5.52 2.01
CA ARG A 41 16.42 -6.99 1.88
C ARG A 41 16.02 -7.67 3.19
N SER A 42 16.65 -7.33 4.32
CA SER A 42 16.33 -7.93 5.61
C SER A 42 14.93 -7.56 6.12
N ALA A 43 14.46 -6.34 5.85
CA ALA A 43 13.10 -5.94 6.17
C ALA A 43 12.07 -6.72 5.34
N LYS A 44 12.36 -6.95 4.06
CA LYS A 44 11.52 -7.77 3.16
C LYS A 44 11.48 -9.23 3.62
N GLU A 45 12.62 -9.81 3.94
CA GLU A 45 12.71 -11.17 4.51
C GLU A 45 11.88 -11.33 5.80
N LEU A 46 11.83 -10.30 6.65
CA LEU A 46 10.98 -10.30 7.84
C LEU A 46 9.49 -10.25 7.50
N LEU A 47 9.09 -9.45 6.52
CA LEU A 47 7.69 -9.40 6.08
C LEU A 47 7.22 -10.72 5.46
N ASP A 48 8.12 -11.41 4.75
CA ASP A 48 7.83 -12.70 4.12
C ASP A 48 7.83 -13.86 5.14
N ASN A 49 8.22 -13.61 6.39
CA ASN A 49 8.14 -14.61 7.46
C ASN A 49 6.67 -14.86 7.84
N PRO A 50 6.17 -16.11 7.76
CA PRO A 50 4.76 -16.42 7.97
C PRO A 50 4.27 -16.03 9.39
N LYS A 51 5.15 -16.07 10.39
CA LYS A 51 4.78 -15.68 11.76
C LYS A 51 4.56 -14.18 11.89
N ILE A 52 5.37 -13.37 11.19
CA ILE A 52 5.26 -11.91 11.17
C ILE A 52 4.05 -11.50 10.33
N ALA A 53 3.85 -12.13 9.17
CA ALA A 53 2.66 -11.91 8.34
C ALA A 53 1.36 -12.18 9.11
N ALA A 54 1.27 -13.32 9.82
CA ALA A 54 0.13 -13.63 10.67
C ALA A 54 -0.07 -12.59 11.78
N ARG A 55 1.01 -12.16 12.45
CA ARG A 55 0.94 -11.14 13.49
C ARG A 55 0.46 -9.79 12.98
N LEU A 56 0.90 -9.38 11.79
CA LEU A 56 0.43 -8.15 11.16
C LEU A 56 -1.06 -8.19 10.83
N VAL A 57 -1.57 -9.34 10.39
CA VAL A 57 -3.01 -9.54 10.16
C VAL A 57 -3.78 -9.42 11.46
N GLU A 58 -3.33 -10.06 12.54
CA GLU A 58 -3.95 -9.93 13.86
C GLU A 58 -3.99 -8.47 14.34
N LEU A 59 -2.86 -7.77 14.29
CA LEU A 59 -2.77 -6.37 14.75
C LEU A 59 -3.65 -5.45 13.91
N ARG A 60 -3.72 -5.64 12.59
CA ARG A 60 -4.65 -4.91 11.72
C ARG A 60 -6.10 -5.22 12.08
N GLY A 61 -6.42 -6.49 12.35
CA GLY A 61 -7.75 -6.90 12.80
C GLY A 61 -8.16 -6.21 14.11
N VAL A 62 -7.24 -6.15 15.08
CA VAL A 62 -7.47 -5.44 16.35
C VAL A 62 -7.66 -3.94 16.14
N ALA A 63 -6.82 -3.31 15.32
CA ALA A 63 -6.94 -1.88 15.01
C ALA A 63 -8.27 -1.56 14.31
N LEU A 64 -8.66 -2.37 13.31
CA LEU A 64 -9.95 -2.23 12.62
C LEU A 64 -11.13 -2.42 13.58
N ALA A 65 -11.08 -3.43 14.44
CA ALA A 65 -12.11 -3.67 15.45
C ALA A 65 -12.18 -2.53 16.48
N ALA A 66 -11.05 -1.98 16.91
CA ALA A 66 -10.99 -0.84 17.83
C ALA A 66 -11.60 0.43 17.21
N HIS A 67 -11.44 0.64 15.91
CA HIS A 67 -12.08 1.73 15.18
C HIS A 67 -13.53 1.43 14.76
N GLY A 68 -14.06 0.24 15.08
CA GLY A 68 -15.40 -0.18 14.66
C GLY A 68 -15.58 -0.34 13.15
N VAL A 69 -14.48 -0.29 12.38
CA VAL A 69 -14.50 -0.38 10.92
C VAL A 69 -14.65 -1.85 10.54
N THR A 70 -15.86 -2.23 10.15
CA THR A 70 -16.19 -3.57 9.69
C THR A 70 -16.57 -3.54 8.22
N ILE A 71 -16.37 -4.66 7.51
CA ILE A 71 -16.83 -4.78 6.11
C ILE A 71 -18.33 -4.50 6.01
N ALA A 72 -19.12 -5.02 6.96
CA ALA A 72 -20.56 -4.75 7.02
C ALA A 72 -20.86 -3.25 7.19
N GLY A 73 -20.13 -2.55 8.06
CA GLY A 73 -20.26 -1.10 8.25
C GLY A 73 -19.91 -0.32 6.97
N LEU A 74 -18.78 -0.63 6.33
CA LEU A 74 -18.37 0.01 5.08
C LEU A 74 -19.37 -0.22 3.93
N VAL A 75 -19.95 -1.42 3.84
CA VAL A 75 -20.98 -1.73 2.84
C VAL A 75 -22.27 -0.95 3.10
N ALA A 76 -22.64 -0.74 4.37
CA ALA A 76 -23.78 0.08 4.76
C ALA A 76 -23.54 1.55 4.42
N GLU A 77 -22.37 2.10 4.77
CA GLU A 77 -21.98 3.49 4.43
C GLU A 77 -21.97 3.72 2.91
N LEU A 78 -21.46 2.77 2.11
CA LEU A 78 -21.53 2.84 0.65
C LEU A 78 -22.97 2.75 0.12
N GLU A 79 -23.90 2.07 0.83
CA GLU A 79 -25.32 2.10 0.44
C GLU A 79 -25.91 3.48 0.64
N GLU A 80 -25.65 4.08 1.80
CA GLU A 80 -26.13 5.42 2.12
C GLU A 80 -25.59 6.45 1.13
N ALA A 81 -24.30 6.38 0.82
CA ALA A 81 -23.69 7.22 -0.22
C ALA A 81 -24.36 7.02 -1.59
N ARG A 82 -24.67 5.77 -1.97
CA ARG A 82 -25.42 5.47 -3.21
C ARG A 82 -26.83 6.07 -3.18
N GLN A 83 -27.54 6.00 -2.06
CA GLN A 83 -28.88 6.59 -1.92
C GLN A 83 -28.85 8.12 -1.98
N VAL A 84 -27.85 8.76 -1.37
CA VAL A 84 -27.64 10.21 -1.48
C VAL A 84 -27.33 10.59 -2.93
N ALA A 85 -26.45 9.84 -3.61
CA ALA A 85 -26.15 10.05 -5.03
C ALA A 85 -27.39 9.87 -5.93
N LYS A 86 -28.25 8.89 -5.62
CA LYS A 86 -29.53 8.66 -6.31
C LYS A 86 -30.46 9.87 -6.20
N LYS A 87 -30.61 10.45 -4.99
CA LYS A 87 -31.42 11.65 -4.76
C LYS A 87 -30.89 12.89 -5.51
N LYS A 88 -29.58 12.93 -5.76
CA LYS A 88 -28.91 14.01 -6.51
C LYS A 88 -28.75 13.70 -8.00
N GLU A 89 -29.32 12.59 -8.48
CA GLU A 89 -29.22 12.12 -9.88
C GLU A 89 -27.77 11.95 -10.38
N GLN A 90 -26.84 11.65 -9.46
CA GLN A 90 -25.42 11.47 -9.78
C GLN A 90 -25.12 10.02 -10.17
N GLY A 91 -25.38 9.68 -11.43
CA GLY A 91 -25.14 8.35 -12.00
C GLY A 91 -23.75 7.79 -11.74
N ALA A 92 -22.71 8.59 -12.01
CA ALA A 92 -21.32 8.18 -11.82
C ALA A 92 -21.01 7.81 -10.37
N ALA A 93 -21.47 8.60 -9.40
CA ALA A 93 -21.25 8.33 -7.98
C ALA A 93 -21.94 7.05 -7.50
N MET A 94 -23.12 6.73 -8.04
CA MET A 94 -23.81 5.47 -7.74
C MET A 94 -23.04 4.24 -8.24
N VAL A 95 -22.47 4.33 -9.44
CA VAL A 95 -21.63 3.25 -10.01
C VAL A 95 -20.38 3.06 -9.15
N GLN A 96 -19.71 4.16 -8.78
CA GLN A 96 -18.52 4.09 -7.91
C GLN A 96 -18.83 3.44 -6.55
N ALA A 97 -19.95 3.81 -5.91
CA ALA A 97 -20.37 3.17 -4.66
C ALA A 97 -20.66 1.67 -4.84
N THR A 98 -21.25 1.28 -5.97
CA THR A 98 -21.55 -0.14 -6.27
C THR A 98 -20.27 -0.94 -6.53
N MET A 99 -19.31 -0.37 -7.26
CA MET A 99 -18.00 -0.99 -7.47
C MET A 99 -17.21 -1.12 -6.16
N GLY A 100 -17.25 -0.09 -5.29
CA GLY A 100 -16.63 -0.15 -3.97
C GLY A 100 -17.16 -1.32 -3.13
N LYS A 101 -18.46 -1.61 -3.20
CA LYS A 101 -19.07 -2.77 -2.53
C LYS A 101 -18.63 -4.10 -3.13
N ALA A 102 -18.58 -4.19 -4.46
CA ALA A 102 -18.10 -5.40 -5.15
C ALA A 102 -16.65 -5.72 -4.74
N LYS A 103 -15.80 -4.68 -4.65
CA LYS A 103 -14.41 -4.82 -4.19
C LYS A 103 -14.30 -5.28 -2.75
N LEU A 104 -15.11 -4.73 -1.83
CA LEU A 104 -15.15 -5.17 -0.43
C LEU A 104 -15.70 -6.60 -0.26
N ALA A 105 -16.61 -7.02 -1.14
CA ALA A 105 -17.16 -8.37 -1.16
C ALA A 105 -16.26 -9.40 -1.88
N GLY A 106 -15.15 -8.95 -2.49
CA GLY A 106 -14.26 -9.82 -3.27
C GLY A 106 -14.87 -10.32 -4.59
N LEU A 107 -15.87 -9.61 -5.12
CA LEU A 107 -16.52 -9.93 -6.40
C LEU A 107 -15.90 -9.18 -7.59
N ASP A 108 -14.94 -8.29 -7.32
CA ASP A 108 -14.21 -7.54 -8.32
C ASP A 108 -12.90 -8.28 -8.61
N ASP A 109 -12.94 -9.24 -9.55
CA ASP A 109 -11.77 -10.02 -10.03
C ASP A 109 -10.80 -9.18 -10.89
N GLY A 110 -10.75 -7.87 -10.66
CA GLY A 110 -9.89 -6.94 -11.38
C GLY A 110 -8.42 -7.29 -11.13
N ASP A 111 -7.83 -7.95 -12.13
CA ASP A 111 -6.41 -8.05 -12.45
C ASP A 111 -5.47 -7.95 -11.24
N LYS A 112 -4.95 -9.10 -10.79
CA LYS A 112 -3.80 -9.14 -9.88
C LYS A 112 -2.61 -8.54 -10.62
N GLY A 113 -2.51 -7.21 -10.62
CA GLY A 113 -1.43 -6.46 -11.22
C GLY A 113 -0.10 -6.96 -10.66
N GLU A 114 0.63 -7.70 -11.48
CA GLU A 114 2.07 -7.85 -11.30
C GLU A 114 2.67 -6.47 -11.59
N ASP A 115 2.77 -5.63 -10.56
CA ASP A 115 3.53 -4.37 -10.58
C ASP A 115 5.03 -4.67 -10.66
N ASN A 116 5.47 -5.20 -11.80
CA ASN A 116 6.88 -5.33 -12.17
C ASN A 116 7.10 -4.75 -13.57
N VAL A 117 6.59 -3.54 -13.80
CA VAL A 117 7.03 -2.72 -14.92
C VAL A 117 8.31 -2.01 -14.45
N PRO A 118 9.52 -2.40 -14.91
CA PRO A 118 10.71 -1.64 -14.62
C PRO A 118 10.55 -0.21 -15.16
N PRO A 119 11.02 0.82 -14.43
CA PRO A 119 10.89 2.20 -14.87
C PRO A 119 11.53 2.36 -16.26
N PRO A 120 10.91 3.10 -17.19
CA PRO A 120 11.48 3.28 -18.52
C PRO A 120 12.86 3.94 -18.40
N ALA A 121 13.86 3.29 -18.99
CA ALA A 121 15.23 3.78 -19.04
C ALA A 121 15.26 5.20 -19.63
N ALA A 122 15.98 6.11 -18.96
CA ALA A 122 16.06 7.52 -19.30
C ALA A 122 16.40 7.72 -20.80
N VAL A 123 15.44 8.26 -21.56
CA VAL A 123 15.64 8.66 -22.95
C VAL A 123 16.53 9.90 -22.94
N THR A 124 17.78 9.74 -23.38
CA THR A 124 18.71 10.87 -23.52
C THR A 124 18.40 11.58 -24.83
N VAL A 125 17.79 12.76 -24.74
CA VAL A 125 17.53 13.61 -25.92
C VAL A 125 18.81 14.39 -26.25
N THR A 126 19.53 13.96 -27.28
CA THR A 126 20.67 14.72 -27.81
C THR A 126 20.16 15.79 -28.78
N ILE A 127 20.12 17.04 -28.34
CA ILE A 127 19.73 18.17 -29.19
C ILE A 127 20.91 18.51 -30.10
N VAL A 128 20.82 18.18 -31.39
CA VAL A 128 21.80 18.64 -32.39
C VAL A 128 21.44 20.07 -32.81
N SER A 129 22.11 21.05 -32.20
CA SER A 129 21.99 22.48 -32.55
C SER A 129 22.52 22.74 -33.97
N GLY A 130 21.62 22.88 -34.95
CA GLY A 130 21.92 23.35 -36.29
C GLY A 130 21.62 24.84 -36.47
N ARG A 131 22.47 25.75 -35.98
CA ARG A 131 22.42 27.17 -36.39
C ARG A 131 23.11 27.32 -37.74
N LYS A 132 22.33 27.33 -38.83
CA LYS A 132 22.77 27.83 -40.14
C LYS A 132 22.85 29.35 -40.05
N ARG A 133 24.06 29.91 -40.13
CA ARG A 133 24.29 31.35 -40.24
C ARG A 133 23.65 31.85 -41.54
N ALA A 134 22.86 32.91 -41.43
CA ALA A 134 22.48 33.75 -42.55
C ALA A 134 23.51 34.88 -42.60
N ASP A 135 24.33 34.90 -43.64
CA ASP A 135 25.16 36.05 -43.98
C ASP A 135 24.42 36.84 -45.06
N ALA A 136 24.07 38.09 -44.73
CA ALA A 136 23.77 39.20 -45.64
C ALA A 136 24.40 40.45 -45.02
#